data_AF-A0A7V7DEL5-F1
#
_entry.id   AF-A0A7V7DEL5-F1
#
_cell.length_a   1.000
_cell.length_b   1.000
_cell.length_c   1.000
_cell.angle_alpha   90.00
_cell.angle_beta   90.00
_cell.angle_gamma   90.00
#
_symmetry.space_group_name_H-M   'P 1'
#
loop_
_entity.id
_entity.type
_entity.pdbx_description
1 polymer ?
#
loop_
_entity_poly.entity_id
_entity_poly.type
_entity_poly.pdbx_seq_one_letter_code
_entity_poly.pdbx_strand_id
1 'polypeptide(L)' 'MKLGEVLVKANKLTPEQLNLALAAQQKSKEYYLGEILVQQGLSTEEDIATALAELAGVSRVNLETHPIDPAAAAL' A
#
# COMPACT_ATOMS: atom_id res chain seq x y z
N MET A 1 -8.00 9.39 6.64
CA MET A 1 -7.86 9.25 5.18
C MET A 1 -7.80 7.77 4.86
N LYS A 2 -8.29 7.34 3.70
CA LYS A 2 -8.18 5.94 3.23
C LYS A 2 -7.00 5.79 2.27
N LEU A 3 -6.50 4.56 2.11
CA LEU A 3 -5.39 4.22 1.20
C LEU A 3 -5.58 4.80 -0.20
N GLY A 4 -6.76 4.59 -0.79
CA GLY A 4 -7.07 5.10 -2.13
C GLY A 4 -6.99 6.62 -2.25
N GLU A 5 -7.42 7.36 -1.22
CA GLU A 5 -7.37 8.83 -1.25
C GLU A 5 -5.94 9.35 -1.17
N VAL A 6 -5.07 8.66 -0.42
CA VAL A 6 -3.64 9.01 -0.32
C VAL A 6 -2.96 8.78 -1.67
N LEU A 7 -3.22 7.64 -2.31
CA LEU A 7 -2.66 7.33 -3.63
C LEU A 7 -3.13 8.33 -4.71
N VAL A 8 -4.38 8.78 -4.66
CA VAL A 8 -4.89 9.82 -5.56
C VAL A 8 -4.22 11.17 -5.30
N LYS A 9 -4.09 11.58 -4.04
CA LYS A 9 -3.38 12.84 -3.68
C LYS A 9 -1.91 12.81 -4.08
N ALA A 10 -1.28 11.65 -3.99
CA ALA A 10 0.10 11.43 -4.43
C ALA A 10 0.27 11.34 -5.96
N ASN A 11 -0.80 11.54 -6.75
CA ASN A 11 -0.83 11.36 -8.20
C ASN A 11 -0.39 9.96 -8.67
N LYS A 12 -0.50 8.95 -7.79
CA LYS A 12 -0.21 7.55 -8.11
C LYS A 12 -1.42 6.86 -8.74
N LEU A 13 -2.62 7.34 -8.42
CA LEU A 13 -3.87 6.84 -8.97
C LEU A 13 -4.75 7.98 -9.46
N THR A 14 -5.52 7.76 -10.53
CA THR A 14 -6.64 8.63 -10.86
C THR A 14 -7.88 8.27 -10.03
N PRO A 15 -8.82 9.21 -9.82
CA PRO A 15 -10.10 8.91 -9.17
C PRO A 15 -10.89 7.79 -9.88
N GLU A 16 -10.76 7.72 -11.21
CA GLU A 16 -11.42 6.69 -12.03
C GLU A 16 -10.81 5.30 -11.78
N GLN A 17 -9.48 5.19 -11.72
CA GLN A 17 -8.77 3.96 -11.38
C GLN A 17 -9.11 3.48 -9.96
N LEU A 18 -9.22 4.42 -9.01
CA LEU A 18 -9.63 4.10 -7.65
C LEU A 18 -11.04 3.48 -7.62
N ASN A 19 -11.99 4.09 -8.34
CA ASN A 19 -13.35 3.58 -8.41
C ASN A 19 -13.42 2.19 -9.06
N LEU A 20 -12.61 1.95 -10.09
CA LEU A 20 -12.49 0.65 -10.76
C LEU A 20 -11.98 -0.43 -9.80
N ALA A 21 -10.94 -0.13 -9.03
CA ALA A 21 -10.38 -1.02 -8.03
C ALA A 21 -11.36 -1.29 -6.87
N LEU A 22 -12.09 -0.26 -6.41
CA LEU A 22 -13.13 -0.41 -5.37
C LEU A 22 -14.31 -1.26 -5.85
N ALA A 23 -14.70 -1.14 -7.13
CA ALA A 23 -15.74 -1.97 -7.72
C ALA A 23 -15.29 -3.44 -7.83
N ALA A 24 -14.02 -3.68 -8.17
CA ALA A 24 -13.43 -5.02 -8.14
C ALA A 24 -13.38 -5.59 -6.72
N GLN A 25 -13.01 -4.79 -5.72
CA GLN A 25 -12.98 -5.20 -4.32
C GLN A 25 -14.37 -5.62 -3.80
N GLN A 26 -15.43 -4.92 -4.20
CA GLN A 26 -16.79 -5.31 -3.82
C GLN A 26 -17.20 -6.67 -4.37
N LYS A 27 -16.69 -7.04 -5.55
CA LYS A 27 -16.94 -8.36 -6.17
C LYS A 27 -16.07 -9.45 -5.54
N SER A 28 -14.89 -9.09 -5.05
CA SER A 28 -13.92 -10.02 -4.48
C SER A 28 -13.53 -9.59 -3.07
N LYS A 29 -14.38 -9.95 -2.08
CA LYS A 29 -14.20 -9.60 -0.66
C LYS A 29 -12.95 -10.20 -0.02
N GLU A 30 -12.31 -11.15 -0.67
CA GLU A 30 -11.09 -11.81 -0.20
C GLU A 30 -9.83 -10.95 -0.37
N TYR A 31 -9.82 -10.00 -1.31
CA TYR A 31 -8.64 -9.19 -1.60
C TYR A 31 -8.73 -7.80 -1.00
N TYR A 32 -7.62 -7.32 -0.45
CA TYR A 32 -7.45 -5.94 -0.04
C TYR A 32 -7.32 -5.03 -1.26
N LEU A 33 -7.72 -3.77 -1.10
CA LEU A 33 -7.65 -2.77 -2.17
C LEU A 33 -6.22 -2.64 -2.73
N GLY A 34 -5.20 -2.67 -1.88
CA GLY A 34 -3.80 -2.61 -2.29
C GLY A 34 -3.40 -3.76 -3.21
N GLU A 35 -3.81 -4.99 -2.89
CA GLU A 35 -3.52 -6.17 -3.70
C GLU A 35 -4.18 -6.07 -5.08
N ILE A 36 -5.43 -5.61 -5.13
CA ILE A 36 -6.17 -5.41 -6.38
C ILE A 36 -5.48 -4.37 -7.26
N LEU A 37 -5.00 -3.27 -6.66
CA LEU A 37 -4.29 -2.21 -7.38
C LEU A 37 -2.98 -2.73 -8.00
N VAL A 38 -2.24 -3.57 -7.27
CA VAL A 38 -1.01 -4.20 -7.76
C VAL A 38 -1.31 -5.22 -8.86
N GLN A 39 -2.30 -6.11 -8.64
CA GLN A 39 -2.69 -7.12 -9.64
C GLN A 39 -3.18 -6.51 -10.96
N GLN A 40 -3.85 -5.36 -10.90
CA GLN A 40 -4.32 -4.64 -12.08
C GLN A 40 -3.25 -3.74 -12.72
N GLY A 41 -2.03 -3.70 -12.16
CA GLY A 41 -0.95 -2.85 -12.65
C GLY A 41 -1.22 -1.34 -12.48
N LEU A 42 -2.16 -0.97 -11.60
CA LEU A 42 -2.55 0.40 -11.35
C LEU A 42 -1.61 1.10 -10.36
N SER A 43 -0.92 0.33 -9.50
CA SER A 43 0.03 0.84 -8.52
C SER A 43 1.08 -0.24 -8.20
N THR A 44 2.23 0.15 -7.63
CA THR A 44 3.25 -0.81 -7.18
C THR A 44 3.12 -1.14 -5.70
N GLU A 45 3.67 -2.28 -5.27
CA GLU A 45 3.74 -2.64 -3.84
C GLU A 45 4.46 -1.57 -3.00
N GLU A 46 5.47 -0.92 -3.58
CA GLU A 46 6.19 0.18 -2.93
C GLU A 46 5.32 1.42 -2.72
N ASP A 47 4.49 1.77 -3.70
CA ASP A 47 3.53 2.87 -3.58
C ASP A 47 2.50 2.57 -2.50
N ILE A 48 1.98 1.33 -2.46
CA ILE A 48 1.04 0.88 -1.42
C ILE A 48 1.69 0.94 -0.03
N ALA A 49 2.90 0.42 0.12
CA ALA A 49 3.62 0.42 1.39
C ALA A 49 3.91 1.84 1.89
N THR A 50 4.28 2.75 0.98
CA THR A 50 4.53 4.16 1.31
C THR A 50 3.24 4.83 1.78
N ALA A 51 2.15 4.68 1.04
CA ALA A 51 0.86 5.27 1.41
C ALA A 51 0.32 4.69 2.74
N LEU A 52 0.56 3.41 3.03
CA LEU A 52 0.22 2.80 4.32
C LEU A 52 1.05 3.36 5.47
N ALA A 53 2.35 3.54 5.26
CA ALA A 53 3.25 4.14 6.25
C ALA A 53 2.83 5.57 6.59
N GLU A 54 2.47 6.38 5.58
CA GLU A 54 1.92 7.72 5.76
C GLU A 54 0.60 7.71 6.56
N LEU A 55 -0.30 6.76 6.28
CA LEU A 55 -1.56 6.62 7.01
C LEU A 55 -1.37 6.24 8.48
N ALA A 56 -0.41 5.36 8.75
CA ALA A 56 -0.09 4.91 10.10
C ALA A 56 0.81 5.91 10.86
N GLY A 57 1.35 6.93 10.18
CA GLY A 57 2.28 7.88 10.78
C GLY A 57 3.62 7.25 11.16
N VAL A 58 4.03 6.19 10.46
CA VAL A 58 5.28 5.45 10.71
C VAL A 58 6.22 5.58 9.53
N SER A 59 7.52 5.48 9.79
CA SER A 59 8.54 5.45 8.73
C SER A 59 8.61 4.06 8.12
N ARG A 60 8.63 3.97 6.79
CA ARG A 60 8.98 2.73 6.09
C ARG A 60 10.47 2.44 6.31
N VAL A 61 10.78 1.20 6.70
CA VAL A 61 12.16 0.72 6.89
C VAL A 61 12.43 -0.37 5.86
N ASN A 62 13.57 -0.29 5.16
CA ASN A 62 14.03 -1.36 4.29
C ASN A 62 14.88 -2.35 5.11
N LEU A 63 14.33 -3.54 5.34
CA LEU A 63 14.97 -4.58 6.16
C LEU A 63 16.27 -5.14 5.57
N GLU A 64 16.52 -4.97 4.27
CA GLU A 64 17.78 -5.43 3.64
C GLU A 64 18.96 -4.51 3.95
N THR A 65 18.69 -3.24 4.23
CA THR A 65 19.74 -2.21 4.42
C THR A 65 19.79 -1.67 5.84
N HIS A 66 18.72 -1.85 6.62
CA HIS A 66 18.66 -1.33 7.96
C HIS A 66 19.37 -2.27 8.94
N PRO A 67 20.29 -1.77 9.78
CA PRO A 67 20.91 -2.59 10.81
C PRO A 67 19.83 -3.12 11.75
N ILE A 68 19.75 -4.45 11.87
CA ILE A 68 18.86 -5.15 12.78
C ILE A 68 19.59 -5.24 14.13
N ASP A 69 18.90 -4.87 15.22
CA ASP A 69 19.44 -5.03 16.56
C ASP A 69 19.65 -6.53 16.86
N PRO A 70 20.88 -6.99 17.11
CA PRO A 70 21.16 -8.40 17.36
C PRO A 70 20.44 -8.92 18.62
N ALA A 71 20.06 -8.06 19.58
CA ALA A 71 19.24 -8.46 20.72
C ALA A 71 17.78 -8.77 20.33
N ALA A 72 17.26 -8.18 19.25
CA ALA A 72 15.94 -8.48 18.71
C ALA A 72 15.92 -9.76 17.84
N ALA A 73 17.09 -10.17 17.33
CA ALA A 73 17.26 -11.39 16.52
C ALA A 73 17.60 -12.64 17.35
N ALA A 74 17.93 -12.48 18.63
CA ALA A 74 18.19 -13.59 19.54
C ALA A 74 16.84 -14.16 20.05
N LEU A 75 16.50 -15.37 19.61
CA LEU A 75 15.39 -16.19 20.13
C LEU A 75 15.83 -17.01 21.35
#